data_AF-A0A0F3GL96-F1
#
_entry.id   AF-A0A0F3GL96-F1
#
_cell.length_a   1.000
_cell.length_b   1.000
_cell.length_c   1.000
_cell.angle_alpha   90.00
_cell.angle_beta   90.00
_cell.angle_gamma   90.00
#
_symmetry.space_group_name_H-M   'P 1'
#
loop_
_entity.id
_entity.type
_entity.pdbx_description
1 polymer ?
#
loop_
_entity_poly.entity_id
_entity_poly.type
_entity_poly.pdbx_seq_one_letter_code
_entity_poly.pdbx_strand_id
1 'polypeptide(L)'
;MLDGGIAAINEKVQKEGAFVSLLFSEIEKVIVGQRYLLERLLVGLFANGHVLLEGVPGLAKTTAVRVLAQSIQTGFKRIQFTPDLLPADILGTMVYNPK
;
A
#
# COMPACT_ATOMS: atom_id res chain seq x y z
N MET A 1 3.93 -3.79 38.05
CA MET A 1 2.60 -3.20 37.74
C MET A 1 2.50 -2.64 36.31
N LEU A 2 3.55 -2.66 35.49
CA LEU A 2 3.51 -2.15 34.10
C LEU A 2 3.20 -3.24 33.04
N ASP A 3 3.22 -4.52 33.40
CA ASP A 3 3.14 -5.63 32.43
C ASP A 3 1.72 -5.97 31.94
N GLY A 4 0.68 -5.65 32.73
CA GLY A 4 -0.70 -5.99 32.38
C GLY A 4 -1.27 -5.21 31.19
N GLY A 5 -0.81 -3.97 30.99
CA GLY A 5 -1.26 -3.12 29.88
C GLY A 5 -0.68 -3.54 28.53
N ILE A 6 0.61 -3.86 28.49
CA ILE A 6 1.30 -4.29 27.26
C ILE A 6 0.75 -5.66 26.80
N ALA A 7 0.53 -6.58 27.73
CA ALA A 7 -0.05 -7.88 27.42
C ALA A 7 -1.45 -7.77 26.79
N ALA A 8 -2.33 -6.95 27.38
CA ALA A 8 -3.68 -6.73 26.85
C ALA A 8 -3.68 -6.06 25.47
N ILE A 9 -2.76 -5.11 25.23
CA ILE A 9 -2.60 -4.48 23.91
C ILE A 9 -2.13 -5.51 22.89
N ASN A 10 -1.12 -6.32 23.21
CA ASN A 10 -0.62 -7.35 22.30
C ASN A 10 -1.69 -8.38 21.94
N GLU A 11 -2.50 -8.81 22.90
CA GLU A 11 -3.62 -9.73 22.64
C GLU A 11 -4.64 -9.11 21.69
N LYS A 12 -5.00 -7.84 21.91
CA LYS A 12 -5.89 -7.10 21.01
C LYS A 12 -5.30 -6.97 19.62
N VAL A 13 -4.02 -6.61 19.50
CA VAL A 13 -3.32 -6.48 18.22
C VAL A 13 -3.27 -7.83 17.48
N GLN A 14 -3.02 -8.94 18.17
CA GLN A 14 -3.03 -10.26 17.54
C GLN A 14 -4.43 -10.63 17.02
N LYS A 15 -5.47 -10.37 17.81
CA LYS A 15 -6.85 -10.67 17.42
C LYS A 15 -7.29 -9.85 16.20
N GLU A 16 -7.09 -8.54 16.23
CA GLU A 16 -7.48 -7.62 15.15
C GLU A 16 -6.56 -7.75 13.92
N GLY A 17 -5.30 -8.12 14.12
CA GLY A 17 -4.29 -8.28 13.06
C GLY A 17 -4.31 -9.63 12.36
N ALA A 18 -5.18 -10.56 12.75
CA ALA A 18 -5.21 -11.92 12.21
C ALA A 18 -5.37 -11.98 10.69
N PHE A 19 -6.07 -11.00 10.08
CA PHE A 19 -6.25 -10.93 8.63
C PHE A 19 -4.96 -10.66 7.85
N VAL A 20 -3.92 -10.10 8.49
CA VAL A 20 -2.67 -9.72 7.82
C VAL A 20 -1.96 -10.94 7.26
N SER A 21 -1.99 -12.08 7.97
CA SER A 21 -1.40 -13.33 7.49
C SER A 21 -2.12 -13.87 6.25
N LEU A 22 -3.46 -13.78 6.24
CA LEU A 22 -4.29 -14.15 5.09
C LEU A 22 -3.98 -13.25 3.89
N LEU A 23 -3.83 -11.94 4.12
CA LEU A 23 -3.47 -10.99 3.08
C LEU A 23 -2.10 -11.30 2.46
N PHE A 24 -1.08 -11.60 3.28
CA PHE A 24 0.21 -12.04 2.77
C PHE A 24 0.08 -13.31 1.94
N SER A 25 -0.67 -14.31 2.43
CA SER A 25 -0.85 -15.58 1.71
C SER A 25 -1.48 -15.40 0.33
N GLU A 26 -2.35 -14.40 0.14
CA GLU A 26 -2.96 -14.10 -1.15
C GLU A 26 -1.97 -13.39 -2.08
N ILE A 27 -1.24 -12.40 -1.57
CA ILE A 27 -0.29 -11.62 -2.37
C ILE A 27 0.91 -12.48 -2.79
N GLU A 28 1.40 -13.35 -1.91
CA GLU A 28 2.55 -14.22 -2.15
C GLU A 28 2.29 -15.29 -3.23
N LYS A 29 1.04 -15.54 -3.64
CA LYS A 29 0.70 -16.38 -4.81
C LYS A 29 1.18 -15.75 -6.12
N VAL A 30 1.27 -14.43 -6.19
CA VAL A 30 1.67 -13.67 -7.39
C VAL A 30 3.06 -13.07 -7.22
N ILE A 31 3.39 -12.62 -6.00
CA ILE A 31 4.63 -11.93 -5.69
C ILE A 31 5.55 -12.86 -4.89
N VAL A 32 6.55 -13.45 -5.55
CA VAL A 32 7.49 -14.38 -4.93
C VAL A 32 8.75 -13.65 -4.46
N GLY A 33 9.21 -13.95 -3.23
CA GLY A 33 10.51 -13.49 -2.73
C GLY A 33 10.61 -12.01 -2.37
N GLN A 34 9.49 -11.29 -2.30
CA GLN A 34 9.45 -9.84 -1.99
C GLN A 34 8.72 -9.52 -0.68
N ARG A 35 8.80 -10.41 0.31
CA ARG A 35 8.07 -10.24 1.59
C ARG A 35 8.38 -8.93 2.30
N TYR A 36 9.66 -8.54 2.33
CA TYR A 36 10.08 -7.27 2.94
C TYR A 36 9.41 -6.05 2.31
N LEU A 37 9.29 -6.01 0.98
CA LEU A 37 8.57 -4.96 0.26
C LEU A 37 7.10 -4.90 0.68
N LEU A 38 6.43 -6.06 0.72
CA LEU A 38 5.02 -6.15 1.09
C LEU A 38 4.78 -5.70 2.54
N GLU A 39 5.64 -6.08 3.46
CA GLU A 39 5.58 -5.65 4.86
C GLU A 39 5.69 -4.12 4.98
N ARG A 40 6.63 -3.49 4.27
CA ARG A 40 6.78 -2.02 4.27
C ARG A 40 5.58 -1.31 3.65
N LEU A 41 4.99 -1.87 2.59
CA LEU A 41 3.78 -1.32 1.98
C LEU A 41 2.58 -1.37 2.94
N LEU A 42 2.38 -2.48 3.66
CA LEU A 42 1.32 -2.60 4.66
C LEU A 42 1.53 -1.68 5.85
N VAL A 43 2.77 -1.55 6.34
CA VAL A 43 3.10 -0.59 7.40
C VAL A 43 2.78 0.84 6.96
N GLY A 44 3.17 1.23 5.75
CA GLY A 44 2.83 2.55 5.19
C GLY A 44 1.32 2.76 5.10
N LEU A 45 0.58 1.75 4.62
CA LEU A 45 -0.87 1.79 4.51
C LEU A 45 -1.55 1.96 5.89
N PHE A 46 -1.21 1.13 6.87
CA PHE A 46 -1.83 1.17 8.20
C PHE A 46 -1.47 2.43 8.98
N ALA A 47 -0.29 3.00 8.73
CA ALA A 47 0.12 4.27 9.31
C ALA A 47 -0.46 5.50 8.58
N ASN A 48 -1.25 5.31 7.52
CA ASN A 48 -1.72 6.37 6.62
C ASN A 48 -0.56 7.24 6.09
N GLY A 49 0.56 6.60 5.75
CA GLY A 49 1.78 7.22 5.24
C GLY A 49 1.99 7.05 3.74
N HIS A 50 3.05 7.66 3.23
CA HIS A 50 3.50 7.51 1.85
C HIS A 50 4.79 6.69 1.79
N VAL A 51 4.93 5.86 0.75
CA VAL A 51 6.08 4.97 0.56
C VAL A 51 6.80 5.33 -0.73
N LEU A 52 8.10 5.60 -0.62
CA LEU A 52 9.00 5.71 -1.76
C LEU A 52 9.65 4.35 -2.02
N LEU A 53 9.48 3.81 -3.23
CA LEU A 53 10.03 2.51 -3.63
C LEU A 53 11.23 2.69 -4.54
N GLU A 54 12.43 2.57 -3.97
CA GLU A 54 13.69 2.65 -4.71
C GLU A 54 14.26 1.26 -5.07
N GLY A 55 15.19 1.22 -6.01
CA GLY A 55 15.92 0.02 -6.40
C GLY A 55 15.86 -0.26 -7.89
N VAL A 56 16.52 -1.33 -8.33
CA VAL A 56 16.68 -1.64 -9.76
C VAL A 56 15.34 -1.92 -10.47
N PRO A 57 15.21 -1.57 -11.76
CA PRO A 57 14.05 -1.93 -12.57
C PRO A 57 13.82 -3.45 -12.60
N GLY A 58 12.56 -3.86 -12.78
CA GLY A 58 12.21 -5.28 -12.94
C GLY A 58 11.92 -6.06 -11.64
N LEU A 59 12.11 -5.48 -10.45
CA LEU A 59 11.82 -6.14 -9.16
C LEU A 59 10.34 -6.12 -8.75
N ALA A 60 9.42 -6.26 -9.71
CA ALA A 60 7.98 -6.34 -9.47
C ALA A 60 7.36 -5.20 -8.63
N LYS A 61 8.02 -4.04 -8.45
CA LYS A 61 7.53 -2.91 -7.63
C LYS A 61 6.10 -2.50 -7.96
N THR A 62 5.83 -2.21 -9.24
CA THR A 62 4.49 -1.83 -9.71
C THR A 62 3.49 -2.98 -9.55
N THR A 63 3.93 -4.22 -9.77
CA THR A 63 3.08 -5.40 -9.62
C THR A 63 2.70 -5.61 -8.16
N ALA A 64 3.63 -5.47 -7.23
CA ALA A 64 3.39 -5.62 -5.79
C ALA A 64 2.34 -4.64 -5.29
N VAL A 65 2.44 -3.35 -5.66
CA VAL A 65 1.44 -2.34 -5.28
C VAL A 65 0.07 -2.63 -5.91
N ARG A 66 0.03 -3.07 -7.17
CA ARG A 66 -1.22 -3.43 -7.86
C ARG A 66 -1.90 -4.63 -7.20
N VAL A 67 -1.14 -5.70 -6.92
CA VAL A 67 -1.67 -6.92 -6.29
C VAL A 67 -2.16 -6.60 -4.89
N LEU A 68 -1.40 -5.82 -4.11
CA LEU A 68 -1.85 -5.36 -2.80
C LEU A 68 -3.19 -4.63 -2.89
N ALA A 69 -3.32 -3.65 -3.80
CA ALA A 69 -4.57 -2.91 -3.98
C ALA A 69 -5.75 -3.82 -4.34
N GLN A 70 -5.54 -4.81 -5.21
CA GLN A 70 -6.55 -5.82 -5.56
C GLN A 70 -6.93 -6.69 -4.36
N SER A 71 -5.96 -7.15 -3.58
CA SER A 71 -6.20 -8.00 -2.40
C SER A 71 -7.00 -7.30 -1.30
N ILE A 72 -6.92 -5.97 -1.21
CA ILE A 72 -7.72 -5.14 -0.28
C ILE A 72 -8.92 -4.45 -0.94
N GLN A 73 -9.21 -4.77 -2.20
CA GLN A 73 -10.35 -4.22 -2.97
C GLN A 73 -10.37 -2.68 -3.05
N THR A 74 -9.20 -2.07 -3.28
CA THR A 74 -9.07 -0.62 -3.46
C THR A 74 -8.73 -0.24 -4.90
N GLY A 75 -8.94 1.03 -5.25
CA GLY A 75 -8.53 1.55 -6.54
C GLY A 75 -7.01 1.64 -6.67
N PHE A 76 -6.48 1.26 -7.84
CA PHE A 76 -5.09 1.46 -8.20
C PHE A 76 -5.00 2.41 -9.41
N LYS A 77 -4.27 3.51 -9.25
CA LYS A 77 -3.94 4.42 -10.35
C LYS A 77 -2.42 4.54 -10.47
N ARG A 78 -1.92 4.42 -11.69
CA ARG A 78 -0.50 4.62 -12.01
C ARG A 78 -0.36 5.89 -12.83
N ILE A 79 0.41 6.85 -12.32
CA ILE A 79 0.78 8.07 -13.04
C ILE A 79 2.27 7.97 -13.36
N GLN A 80 2.61 8.06 -14.65
CA GLN A 80 4.00 8.13 -15.08
C GLN A 80 4.41 9.60 -15.07
N PHE A 81 5.40 9.94 -14.27
CA PHE A 81 6.01 11.26 -14.33
C PHE A 81 6.85 11.36 -15.59
N THR A 82 6.59 12.38 -16.40
CA THR A 82 7.35 12.80 -17.58
C THR A 82 7.75 14.26 -17.39
N PRO A 83 8.82 14.75 -18.05
CA PRO A 83 9.25 16.14 -17.90
C PRO A 83 8.15 17.15 -18.30
N ASP A 84 7.21 16.73 -19.16
CA ASP A 84 6.12 17.57 -19.66
C ASP A 84 4.83 17.50 -18.83
N LEU A 85 4.78 16.65 -17.78
CA LEU A 85 3.58 16.46 -16.97
C LEU A 85 3.26 17.74 -16.18
N LEU A 86 2.08 18.31 -16.38
CA LEU A 86 1.64 19.52 -15.69
C LEU A 86 0.86 19.17 -14.41
N PRO A 87 0.87 20.03 -13.37
CA PRO A 87 0.04 19.82 -12.18
C PRO A 87 -1.46 19.66 -12.52
N ALA A 88 -1.92 20.35 -13.56
CA ALA A 88 -3.27 20.26 -14.09
C ALA A 88 -3.65 18.85 -14.57
N ASP A 89 -2.69 18.04 -15.02
CA ASP A 89 -2.93 16.66 -15.47
C ASP A 89 -3.23 15.71 -14.29
N ILE A 90 -2.82 16.10 -13.07
CA ILE A 90 -3.02 15.31 -11.84
C ILE A 90 -4.23 15.83 -11.06
N LEU A 91 -4.31 17.16 -10.88
CA LEU A 91 -5.36 17.81 -10.09
C LEU A 91 -6.66 18.02 -10.87
N GLY A 92 -6.58 18.03 -12.20
CA GLY A 92 -7.66 18.43 -13.11
C GLY A 92 -7.67 19.94 -13.36
N THR A 93 -8.48 20.36 -14.33
CA THR A 93 -8.72 21.77 -14.66
C THR A 93 -10.17 22.15 -14.38
N MET A 94 -10.39 23.42 -14.05
CA MET A 94 -11.73 23.97 -13.89
C MET A 94 -12.35 24.19 -15.27
N VAL A 95 -13.40 23.43 -15.60
CA VAL A 95 -14.18 23.64 -16.82
C VAL A 95 -15.43 24.43 -16.47
N TYR A 96 -15.53 25.66 -16.95
CA TYR A 96 -16.75 26.47 -16.79
C TYR A 96 -17.87 25.88 -17.67
N ASN A 97 -19.00 25.54 -17.07
CA ASN A 97 -20.18 25.04 -17.77
C ASN A 97 -21.30 26.09 -17.71
N PRO A 98 -21.53 26.88 -18.78
CA PRO A 98 -22.48 28.00 -18.80
C PRO A 98 -23.96 27.60 -18.93
N LYS A 99 -24.35 26.38 -18.55
CA LYS A 99 -25.77 25.98 -18.59
C LYS A 99 -26.59 26.62 -17.47
#